data_AF-A0A838QUU1-F1
#
_entry.id   AF-A0A838QUU1-F1
#
_cell.length_a   1.000
_cell.length_b   1.000
_cell.length_c   1.000
_cell.angle_alpha   90.00
_cell.angle_beta   90.00
_cell.angle_gamma   90.00
#
_symmetry.space_group_name_H-M   'P 1'
#
loop_
_entity.id
_entity.type
_entity.pdbx_description
1 polymer ?
#
loop_
_entity_poly.entity_id
_entity_poly.type
_entity_poly.pdbx_seq_one_letter_code
_entity_poly.pdbx_strand_id
1 'polypeptide(L)'
;MRTKGSATELEARRRRAAEYFHARKPLPEIADLVGVHLSSVKRWQRAWKDGGVKALAAKPHPGPSPKLSAEQKDKLVALLKAGPVAAGYRTDLWTCRRVAEVVRKKFRVKYHADHVGRILHDLGFTPQKPQRVAREQDAAAVERWRKKDWPRIKKRLVE
;
A
#
# COMPACT_ATOMS: atom_id res chain seq x y z
N MET A 1 18.18 -25.23 -4.86
CA MET A 1 18.00 -23.91 -5.52
C MET A 1 16.52 -23.57 -5.58
N ARG A 2 16.13 -22.32 -5.26
CA ARG A 2 14.73 -21.88 -5.34
C ARG A 2 14.34 -21.70 -6.81
N THR A 3 13.27 -22.35 -7.26
CA THR A 3 12.77 -22.19 -8.64
C THR A 3 12.30 -20.75 -8.85
N LYS A 4 12.94 -20.03 -9.77
CA LYS A 4 12.59 -18.64 -10.10
C LYS A 4 11.33 -18.60 -10.96
N GLY A 5 10.50 -17.59 -10.72
CA GLY A 5 9.30 -17.29 -11.51
C GLY A 5 8.16 -16.71 -10.68
N SER A 6 7.22 -16.06 -11.35
CA SER A 6 5.95 -15.61 -10.78
C SER A 6 5.10 -16.80 -10.31
N ALA A 7 4.09 -16.56 -9.47
CA ALA A 7 3.18 -17.62 -9.02
C ALA A 7 2.54 -18.37 -10.20
N THR A 8 2.15 -17.63 -11.24
CA THR A 8 1.56 -18.14 -12.48
C THR A 8 2.55 -19.03 -13.26
N GLU A 9 3.80 -18.61 -13.42
CA GLU A 9 4.83 -19.40 -14.10
C GLU A 9 5.14 -20.71 -13.35
N LEU A 10 5.22 -20.63 -12.01
CA LEU A 10 5.45 -21.80 -11.19
C LEU A 10 4.26 -22.76 -11.20
N GLU A 11 3.03 -22.25 -11.29
CA GLU A 11 1.84 -23.07 -11.48
C GLU A 11 1.82 -23.74 -12.85
N ALA A 12 2.11 -22.99 -13.93
CA ALA A 12 2.19 -23.52 -15.28
C ALA A 12 3.18 -24.70 -15.37
N ARG A 13 4.35 -24.58 -14.74
CA ARG A 13 5.33 -25.70 -14.67
C ARG A 13 4.76 -26.93 -13.98
N ARG A 14 4.00 -26.76 -12.90
CA ARG A 14 3.36 -27.88 -12.21
C ARG A 14 2.28 -28.53 -13.06
N ARG A 15 1.46 -27.72 -13.76
CA ARG A 15 0.44 -28.22 -14.68
C ARG A 15 1.08 -29.02 -15.82
N ARG A 16 2.21 -28.54 -16.37
CA ARG A 16 3.01 -29.29 -17.35
C ARG A 16 3.53 -30.62 -16.81
N ALA A 17 4.01 -30.64 -15.56
CA ALA A 17 4.41 -31.89 -14.90
C ALA A 17 3.24 -32.88 -14.75
N ALA A 18 2.00 -32.39 -14.58
CA ALA A 18 0.82 -33.24 -14.50
C ALA A 18 0.55 -34.00 -15.81
N GLU A 19 0.76 -33.37 -16.96
CA GLU A 19 0.65 -34.03 -18.28
C GLU A 19 1.60 -35.23 -18.35
N TYR A 20 2.83 -35.08 -17.84
CA TYR A 20 3.80 -36.16 -17.79
C TYR A 20 3.48 -37.23 -16.73
N PHE A 21 2.80 -36.88 -15.64
CA PHE A 21 2.28 -37.87 -14.69
C PHE A 21 1.17 -38.73 -15.32
N HIS A 22 0.27 -38.14 -16.10
CA HIS A 22 -0.73 -38.88 -16.87
C HIS A 22 -0.06 -39.84 -17.87
N ALA A 23 0.99 -39.39 -18.54
CA ALA A 23 1.80 -40.21 -19.46
C ALA A 23 2.73 -41.22 -18.76
N ARG A 24 2.71 -41.30 -17.41
CA ARG A 24 3.55 -42.20 -16.59
C ARG A 24 5.05 -42.12 -16.86
N LYS A 25 5.56 -40.93 -17.23
CA LYS A 25 7.01 -40.73 -17.44
C LYS A 25 7.81 -40.90 -16.12
N PRO A 26 9.06 -41.37 -16.18
CA PRO A 26 9.96 -41.41 -15.03
C PRO A 26 10.14 -40.04 -14.39
N LEU A 27 10.11 -39.97 -13.05
CA LEU A 27 10.23 -38.70 -12.32
C LEU A 27 11.53 -37.91 -12.58
N PRO A 28 12.71 -38.54 -12.77
CA PRO A 28 13.92 -37.83 -13.16
C PRO A 28 13.77 -37.13 -14.52
N GLU A 29 13.22 -37.82 -15.52
CA GLU A 29 12.95 -37.25 -16.84
C GLU A 29 11.99 -36.05 -16.74
N ILE A 30 10.95 -36.15 -15.91
CA ILE A 30 10.02 -35.03 -15.66
C ILE A 30 10.74 -33.84 -15.03
N ALA A 31 11.68 -34.09 -14.12
CA ALA A 31 12.45 -33.04 -13.44
C ALA A 31 13.29 -32.24 -14.44
N ASP A 32 13.94 -32.92 -15.38
CA ASP A 32 14.71 -32.32 -16.46
C ASP A 32 13.80 -31.54 -17.43
N LEU A 33 12.68 -32.15 -17.86
CA LEU A 33 11.72 -31.54 -18.79
C LEU A 33 11.08 -30.25 -18.25
N VAL A 34 10.83 -30.16 -16.95
CA VAL A 34 10.21 -28.98 -16.32
C VAL A 34 11.21 -28.06 -15.62
N GLY A 35 12.52 -28.38 -15.68
CA GLY A 35 13.60 -27.58 -15.15
C GLY A 35 13.57 -27.38 -13.63
N VAL A 36 13.23 -28.43 -12.88
CA VAL A 36 13.18 -28.39 -11.40
C VAL A 36 13.89 -29.58 -10.78
N HIS A 37 14.26 -29.46 -9.51
CA HIS A 37 14.85 -30.59 -8.79
C HIS A 37 13.85 -31.75 -8.58
N LEU A 38 14.34 -33.00 -8.62
CA LEU A 38 13.55 -34.22 -8.46
C LEU A 38 12.65 -34.21 -7.21
N SER A 39 13.11 -33.63 -6.09
CA SER A 39 12.30 -33.54 -4.87
C SER A 39 11.02 -32.70 -5.04
N SER A 40 11.03 -31.67 -5.90
CA SER A 40 9.85 -30.88 -6.23
C SER A 40 8.85 -31.71 -7.02
N VAL A 41 9.32 -32.47 -8.01
CA VAL A 41 8.48 -33.37 -8.82
C VAL A 41 7.85 -34.45 -7.95
N LYS A 42 8.61 -35.08 -7.04
CA LYS A 42 8.08 -36.05 -6.07
C LYS A 42 6.97 -35.44 -5.20
N ARG A 43 7.14 -34.21 -4.73
CA ARG A 43 6.11 -33.50 -3.96
C ARG A 43 4.86 -33.21 -4.80
N TRP A 44 5.03 -32.78 -6.05
CA TRP A 44 3.92 -32.54 -6.97
C TRP A 44 3.17 -33.83 -7.32
N GLN A 45 3.88 -34.93 -7.54
CA GLN A 45 3.26 -36.22 -7.82
C GLN A 45 2.38 -36.70 -6.66
N ARG A 46 2.83 -36.52 -5.40
CA ARG A 46 2.01 -36.82 -4.22
C ARG A 46 0.74 -35.97 -4.19
N ALA A 47 0.88 -34.65 -4.29
CA ALA A 47 -0.27 -33.74 -4.31
C ALA A 47 -1.25 -34.04 -5.46
N TRP A 48 -0.72 -34.39 -6.64
CA TRP A 48 -1.52 -34.77 -7.80
C TRP A 48 -2.23 -36.12 -7.63
N LYS A 49 -1.62 -37.11 -6.96
CA LYS A 49 -2.31 -38.36 -6.61
C LYS A 49 -3.48 -38.13 -5.66
N ASP A 50 -3.34 -37.18 -4.73
CA ASP A 50 -4.35 -36.92 -3.71
C ASP A 50 -5.50 -36.02 -4.21
N GLY A 51 -5.24 -35.10 -5.15
CA GLY A 51 -6.24 -34.09 -5.57
C GLY A 51 -6.17 -33.66 -7.03
N GLY A 52 -5.51 -34.44 -7.88
CA GLY A 52 -5.39 -34.21 -9.32
C GLY A 52 -4.69 -32.90 -9.68
N VAL A 53 -4.97 -32.40 -10.87
CA VAL A 53 -4.37 -31.14 -11.39
C VAL A 53 -4.72 -29.94 -10.51
N LYS A 54 -5.91 -29.93 -9.88
CA LYS A 54 -6.34 -28.84 -8.98
C LYS A 54 -5.41 -28.68 -7.78
N ALA A 55 -4.85 -29.78 -7.25
CA ALA A 55 -3.92 -29.74 -6.12
C ALA A 55 -2.57 -29.06 -6.46
N LEU A 56 -2.28 -28.85 -7.75
CA LEU A 56 -1.06 -28.20 -8.21
C LEU A 56 -1.18 -26.68 -8.37
N ALA A 57 -2.40 -26.13 -8.25
CA ALA A 57 -2.65 -24.70 -8.37
C ALA A 57 -1.78 -23.89 -7.39
N ALA A 58 -1.42 -22.66 -7.77
CA ALA A 58 -0.79 -21.74 -6.84
C ALA A 58 -1.76 -21.46 -5.70
N LYS A 59 -1.30 -21.68 -4.47
CA LYS A 59 -2.03 -21.25 -3.29
C LYS A 59 -1.67 -19.80 -3.02
N PRO A 60 -2.65 -18.89 -2.97
CA PRO A 60 -2.40 -17.53 -2.50
C PRO A 60 -1.81 -17.62 -1.09
N HIS A 61 -0.72 -16.91 -0.85
CA HIS A 61 -0.22 -16.65 0.48
C HIS A 61 -0.60 -15.22 0.82
N PRO A 62 -1.86 -14.96 1.23
CA PRO A 62 -2.24 -13.63 1.65
C PRO A 62 -1.32 -13.23 2.80
N GLY A 63 -0.87 -11.98 2.77
CA GLY A 63 -0.14 -11.40 3.88
C GLY A 63 -1.00 -11.38 5.17
N PRO A 64 -0.42 -10.92 6.29
CA PRO A 64 -1.18 -10.74 7.51
C PRO A 64 -2.40 -9.84 7.27
N SER A 65 -3.54 -10.20 7.86
CA SER A 65 -4.76 -9.40 7.77
C SER A 65 -4.50 -7.96 8.24
N PRO A 66 -5.06 -6.94 7.54
CA PRO A 66 -4.96 -5.56 7.98
C PRO A 66 -5.50 -5.41 9.41
N LYS A 67 -4.83 -4.61 10.25
CA LYS A 67 -5.28 -4.44 11.65
C LYS A 67 -6.55 -3.59 11.78
N LEU A 68 -6.88 -2.79 10.76
CA LEU A 68 -8.14 -2.05 10.70
C LEU A 68 -9.09 -2.75 9.74
N SER A 69 -10.33 -2.96 10.18
CA SER A 69 -11.42 -3.41 9.31
C SER A 69 -11.81 -2.33 8.30
N ALA A 70 -12.58 -2.70 7.27
CA ALA A 70 -13.11 -1.75 6.30
C ALA A 70 -13.96 -0.66 6.99
N GLU A 71 -14.87 -1.05 7.88
CA GLU A 71 -15.70 -0.10 8.64
C GLU A 71 -14.87 0.85 9.51
N GLN A 72 -13.78 0.36 10.12
CA GLN A 72 -12.88 1.21 10.91
C GLN A 72 -12.11 2.19 10.04
N LYS A 73 -11.76 1.79 8.81
CA LYS A 73 -11.15 2.67 7.81
C LYS A 73 -12.12 3.78 7.41
N ASP A 74 -13.39 3.47 7.14
CA ASP A 74 -14.40 4.47 6.78
C ASP A 74 -14.63 5.48 7.91
N LYS A 75 -14.74 4.97 9.15
CA LYS A 75 -14.80 5.82 10.35
C LYS A 75 -13.57 6.69 10.52
N LEU A 76 -12.37 6.16 10.23
CA LEU A 76 -11.13 6.93 10.25
C LEU A 76 -11.17 8.05 9.21
N VAL A 77 -11.62 7.78 7.97
CA VAL A 77 -11.76 8.81 6.93
C VAL A 77 -12.68 9.94 7.40
N ALA A 78 -13.84 9.61 7.99
CA ALA A 78 -14.75 10.62 8.51
C ALA A 78 -14.10 11.49 9.62
N LEU A 79 -13.37 10.86 10.55
CA LEU A 79 -12.64 11.58 11.60
C LEU A 79 -11.54 12.50 11.05
N LEU A 80 -10.80 12.04 10.03
CA LEU A 80 -9.74 12.84 9.43
C LEU A 80 -10.31 14.04 8.66
N LYS A 81 -11.45 13.86 7.98
CA LYS A 81 -12.16 14.93 7.26
C LYS A 81 -12.75 15.98 8.21
N ALA A 82 -13.17 15.60 9.42
CA ALA A 82 -13.59 16.54 10.45
C ALA A 82 -12.45 17.44 10.96
N GLY A 83 -11.19 17.08 10.66
CA GLY A 83 -10.01 17.88 10.95
C GLY A 83 -9.37 17.58 12.31
N PRO A 84 -8.08 17.93 12.50
CA PRO A 84 -7.38 17.69 13.76
C PRO A 84 -7.96 18.47 14.95
N VAL A 85 -8.54 19.65 14.71
CA VAL A 85 -9.12 20.47 15.77
C VAL A 85 -10.34 19.77 16.38
N ALA A 86 -11.20 19.18 15.56
CA ALA A 86 -12.32 18.36 16.03
C ALA A 86 -11.85 17.11 16.81
N ALA A 87 -10.64 16.62 16.52
CA ALA A 87 -10.01 15.53 17.27
C ALA A 87 -9.28 15.99 18.55
N GLY A 88 -9.34 17.29 18.89
CA GLY A 88 -8.77 17.86 20.11
C GLY A 88 -7.33 18.38 19.98
N TYR A 89 -6.80 18.54 18.77
CA TYR A 89 -5.46 19.11 18.57
C TYR A 89 -5.51 20.64 18.41
N ARG A 90 -4.47 21.33 18.89
CA ARG A 90 -4.37 22.81 18.85
C ARG A 90 -4.22 23.43 17.45
N THR A 91 -3.91 22.62 16.44
CA THR A 91 -3.54 23.10 15.09
C THR A 91 -4.21 22.20 14.06
N ASP A 92 -4.56 22.76 12.91
CA ASP A 92 -5.28 22.06 11.84
C ASP A 92 -4.40 21.12 10.98
N LEU A 93 -3.21 20.76 11.47
CA LEU A 93 -2.28 19.88 10.76
C LEU A 93 -2.41 18.41 11.21
N TRP A 94 -2.75 17.53 10.29
CA TRP A 94 -2.56 16.09 10.50
C TRP A 94 -1.09 15.70 10.37
N THR A 95 -0.60 14.92 11.33
CA THR A 95 0.70 14.23 11.24
C THR A 95 0.48 12.75 11.44
N CYS A 96 1.36 11.91 10.87
CA CYS A 96 1.26 10.45 11.03
C CYS A 96 1.23 10.03 12.51
N ARG A 97 1.94 10.74 13.39
CA ARG A 97 1.91 10.51 14.85
C ARG A 97 0.52 10.81 15.44
N ARG A 98 -0.08 11.94 15.10
CA ARG A 98 -1.43 12.32 15.56
C ARG A 98 -2.49 11.33 15.08
N VAL A 99 -2.38 10.90 13.82
CA VAL A 99 -3.29 9.89 13.26
C VAL A 99 -3.10 8.54 13.98
N ALA A 100 -1.85 8.11 14.24
CA ALA A 100 -1.59 6.90 15.02
C ALA A 100 -2.23 6.96 16.42
N GLU A 101 -2.18 8.11 17.09
CA GLU A 101 -2.83 8.32 18.39
C GLU A 101 -4.35 8.24 18.31
N VAL A 102 -4.96 8.85 17.29
CA VAL A 102 -6.41 8.77 17.05
C VAL A 102 -6.82 7.31 16.83
N VAL A 103 -6.09 6.59 15.99
CA VAL A 103 -6.35 5.17 15.72
C VAL A 103 -6.25 4.33 16.99
N ARG A 104 -5.22 4.57 17.81
CA ARG A 104 -5.06 3.90 19.11
C ARG A 104 -6.22 4.21 20.06
N LYS A 105 -6.65 5.47 20.15
CA LYS A 105 -7.72 5.90 21.07
C LYS A 105 -9.09 5.38 20.63
N LYS A 106 -9.41 5.46 19.34
CA LYS A 106 -10.75 5.17 18.81
C LYS A 106 -10.95 3.68 18.47
N PHE A 107 -9.92 2.99 17.99
CA PHE A 107 -10.03 1.61 17.51
C PHE A 107 -9.23 0.61 18.35
N ARG A 108 -8.47 1.07 19.36
CA ARG A 108 -7.57 0.23 20.19
C ARG A 108 -6.51 -0.52 19.37
N VAL A 109 -6.24 -0.06 18.15
CA VAL A 109 -5.21 -0.60 17.26
C VAL A 109 -3.94 0.24 17.35
N LYS A 110 -2.78 -0.40 17.51
CA LYS A 110 -1.48 0.27 17.54
C LYS A 110 -0.76 0.15 16.19
N TYR A 111 -0.42 1.30 15.62
CA TYR A 111 0.48 1.43 14.48
C TYR A 111 1.72 2.24 14.84
N HIS A 112 2.83 1.92 14.18
CA HIS A 112 3.97 2.82 14.10
C HIS A 112 3.64 3.98 13.15
N ALA A 113 4.14 5.20 13.43
CA ALA A 113 3.84 6.38 12.62
C ALA A 113 4.20 6.18 11.13
N ASP A 114 5.32 5.51 10.83
CA ASP A 114 5.76 5.25 9.46
C ASP A 114 4.80 4.32 8.69
N HIS A 115 4.07 3.47 9.40
CA HIS A 115 3.06 2.61 8.78
C HIS A 115 1.76 3.37 8.51
N VAL A 116 1.44 4.38 9.32
CA VAL A 116 0.23 5.19 9.13
C VAL A 116 0.27 5.95 7.80
N GLY A 117 1.43 6.40 7.34
CA GLY A 117 1.55 7.05 6.03
C GLY A 117 1.06 6.16 4.88
N ARG A 118 1.39 4.85 4.92
CA ARG A 118 0.89 3.87 3.93
C ARG A 118 -0.62 3.68 4.01
N ILE A 119 -1.16 3.56 5.23
CA ILE A 119 -2.61 3.46 5.43
C ILE A 119 -3.33 4.69 4.87
N LEU A 120 -2.81 5.89 5.14
CA LEU A 120 -3.39 7.14 4.64
C LEU A 120 -3.38 7.19 3.11
N HIS A 121 -2.28 6.77 2.48
CA HIS A 121 -2.19 6.68 1.02
C HIS A 121 -3.21 5.70 0.45
N ASP A 122 -3.36 4.50 1.04
CA ASP A 122 -4.36 3.51 0.63
C ASP A 122 -5.80 4.02 0.79
N LEU A 123 -6.02 4.98 1.69
CA LEU A 123 -7.31 5.67 1.89
C LEU A 123 -7.47 6.93 1.01
N GLY A 124 -6.53 7.18 0.09
CA GLY A 124 -6.58 8.31 -0.85
C GLY A 124 -6.09 9.65 -0.29
N PHE A 125 -5.50 9.68 0.90
CA PHE A 125 -4.90 10.90 1.44
C PHE A 125 -3.49 11.10 0.91
N THR A 126 -3.17 12.36 0.59
CA THR A 126 -1.83 12.77 0.17
C THR A 126 -1.20 13.66 1.24
N PRO A 127 0.13 13.65 1.40
CA PRO A 127 0.82 14.56 2.31
C PRO A 127 0.59 16.02 1.89
N GLN A 128 -0.01 16.81 2.78
CA GLN A 128 -0.25 18.24 2.56
C GLN A 128 0.80 19.06 3.29
N LYS A 129 1.43 20.00 2.60
CA LYS A 129 2.36 20.96 3.19
C LYS A 129 1.61 22.28 3.39
N PRO A 130 1.44 22.75 4.64
CA PRO A 130 0.85 24.06 4.88
C PRO A 130 1.63 25.15 4.18
N GLN A 131 0.93 26.15 3.65
CA GLN A 131 1.58 27.34 3.12
C GLN A 131 2.30 28.07 4.26
N ARG A 132 3.55 28.46 4.03
CA ARG A 132 4.31 29.27 4.98
C ARG A 132 3.81 30.71 4.87
N VAL A 133 3.09 31.16 5.89
CA VAL A 133 2.60 32.53 6.02
C VAL A 133 3.34 33.17 7.20
N ALA A 134 3.81 34.41 7.05
CA ALA A 134 4.42 35.12 8.17
C ALA A 134 3.35 35.41 9.24
N ARG A 135 3.68 35.22 10.51
CA ARG A 135 2.71 35.40 11.61
C ARG A 135 2.15 36.83 11.68
N GLU A 136 2.97 37.80 11.28
CA GLU A 136 2.66 39.24 11.25
C GLU A 136 1.95 39.68 9.96
N GLN A 137 1.74 38.75 9.03
CA GLN A 137 1.17 39.08 7.72
C GLN A 137 -0.28 39.54 7.86
N ASP A 138 -0.49 40.84 7.69
CA ASP A 138 -1.81 41.43 7.55
C ASP A 138 -2.32 41.26 6.11
N ALA A 139 -3.37 40.45 5.95
CA ALA A 139 -3.98 40.17 4.65
C ALA A 139 -4.47 41.46 3.95
N ALA A 140 -4.97 42.45 4.69
CA ALA A 140 -5.42 43.71 4.13
C ALA A 140 -4.25 44.57 3.62
N ALA A 141 -3.14 44.60 4.38
CA ALA A 141 -1.93 45.30 3.97
C ALA A 141 -1.28 44.67 2.72
N VAL A 142 -1.25 43.34 2.64
CA VAL A 142 -0.75 42.60 1.47
C VAL A 142 -1.58 42.92 0.23
N GLU A 143 -2.91 42.92 0.36
CA GLU A 143 -3.78 43.17 -0.77
C GLU A 143 -3.72 44.62 -1.24
N ARG A 144 -3.60 45.58 -0.31
CA ARG A 144 -3.34 46.98 -0.63
C ARG A 144 -2.04 47.14 -1.41
N TRP A 145 -0.97 46.51 -0.94
CA TRP A 145 0.34 46.60 -1.60
C TRP A 145 0.30 46.02 -3.02
N ARG A 146 -0.36 44.87 -3.21
CA ARG A 146 -0.57 44.26 -4.53
C ARG A 146 -1.34 45.15 -5.50
N LYS A 147 -2.41 45.81 -5.03
CA LYS A 147 -3.30 46.62 -5.89
C LYS A 147 -2.78 48.02 -6.16
N LYS A 148 -2.09 48.64 -5.21
CA LYS A 148 -1.72 50.07 -5.29
C LYS A 148 -0.22 50.28 -5.39
N ASP A 149 0.55 49.69 -4.49
CA ASP A 149 1.99 49.96 -4.38
C ASP A 149 2.80 49.28 -5.49
N TRP A 150 2.47 48.03 -5.82
CA TRP A 150 3.19 47.28 -6.84
C TRP A 150 3.07 47.90 -8.25
N PRO A 151 1.86 48.26 -8.76
CA PRO A 151 1.74 48.95 -10.04
C PRO A 151 2.47 50.31 -10.06
N ARG A 152 2.42 51.06 -8.95
CA ARG A 152 3.13 52.35 -8.82
C ARG A 152 4.64 52.19 -8.92
N ILE A 153 5.22 51.22 -8.20
CA ILE A 153 6.66 50.94 -8.23
C ILE A 153 7.08 50.46 -9.62
N LYS A 154 6.30 49.56 -10.23
CA LYS A 154 6.60 49.01 -11.56
C LYS A 154 6.62 50.09 -12.64
N LYS A 155 5.69 51.05 -12.60
CA LYS A 155 5.63 52.17 -13.55
C LYS A 155 6.88 53.06 -13.46
N ARG A 156 7.40 53.27 -12.24
CA ARG A 156 8.61 54.07 -11.96
C ARG A 156 9.94 53.40 -12.33
N LEU A 157 9.91 52.12 -12.72
CA LEU A 157 11.10 51.37 -13.16
C LEU A 157 11.23 51.32 -14.69
N VAL A 158 10.22 51.80 -15.42
CA VAL A 158 10.17 51.79 -16.89
C VAL A 158 10.43 53.19 -17.49
N GLU A 159 10.37 54.24 -16.66
CA GLU A 159 10.89 55.59 -16.95
C GLU A 159 12.38 55.68 -16.60
#